data_AF-A0A969H622-F1
#
_entry.id   AF-A0A969H622-F1
#
_cell.length_a   1.000
_cell.length_b   1.000
_cell.length_c   1.000
_cell.angle_alpha   90.00
_cell.angle_beta   90.00
_cell.angle_gamma   90.00
#
_symmetry.space_group_name_H-M   'P 1'
#
loop_
_entity.id
_entity.type
_entity.pdbx_description
1 polymer ?
#
loop_
_entity_poly.entity_id
_entity_poly.type
_entity_poly.pdbx_seq_one_letter_code
_entity_poly.pdbx_strand_id
1 'polypeptide(L)'
;MTVIANGATATAAKSLTSQSRFCAVVSRENDEDPIGTAPDFDHLLALELAPPWPEEVWQAGHTPDSLTDLFQQARTQGLRLATQAILPSLTYHSRPGWTRLFSLRRPVGPFAVYLKEEFIVPNRAVTALVEALLLNPAALAEFTPFRQPTTHLRELLVCTHGSRDACCGKFGFPAFQALQRYAAHTPNLFRVWRTSHFGGHRFAPTVLDLPEGRCWGHLELEALEDLALRRGQVSQLRSFYRGWSGLTRYEQVAERELFMRQGWDWVNYLKEVRTLELDEGQNRAEIWLRYTTPDGRIGGAYQATVDFSHWVSTLDQTGDRQLTPVKQYRVSRLVKAFETPESAKSINGSNKKYSVDPNLPAVAAPTQARETAPLQKLDL
;
A
#
# COMPACT_ATOMS: atom_id res chain seq x y z
N MET A 1 -44.47 -14.36 14.98
CA MET A 1 -43.05 -14.69 14.83
C MET A 1 -42.44 -13.64 13.94
N THR A 2 -41.82 -12.62 14.53
CA THR A 2 -41.18 -11.52 13.80
C THR A 2 -39.80 -11.38 14.41
N VAL A 3 -38.79 -11.70 13.62
CA VAL A 3 -37.38 -11.69 14.02
C VAL A 3 -36.93 -10.24 14.14
N ILE A 4 -36.44 -9.89 15.33
CA ILE A 4 -35.85 -8.59 15.65
C ILE A 4 -34.43 -8.59 15.08
N ALA A 5 -34.18 -7.80 14.04
CA ALA A 5 -32.83 -7.52 13.56
C ALA A 5 -32.20 -6.43 14.45
N ASN A 6 -31.14 -6.79 15.16
CA ASN A 6 -30.35 -5.90 16.00
C ASN A 6 -29.66 -4.83 15.13
N GLY A 7 -30.02 -3.57 15.36
CA GLY A 7 -29.38 -2.41 14.76
C GLY A 7 -28.02 -2.12 15.40
N ALA A 8 -26.96 -2.15 14.60
CA ALA A 8 -25.73 -1.44 14.90
C ALA A 8 -25.86 -0.01 14.34
N THR A 9 -25.96 0.97 15.23
CA THR A 9 -26.11 2.39 14.87
C THR A 9 -24.80 2.94 14.32
N ALA A 10 -24.81 3.37 13.06
CA ALA A 10 -23.76 4.20 12.48
C ALA A 10 -23.69 5.53 13.25
N THR A 11 -22.48 5.99 13.55
CA THR A 11 -22.25 7.26 14.23
C THR A 11 -22.81 8.41 13.37
N ALA A 12 -23.59 9.30 13.99
CA ALA A 12 -24.28 10.38 13.28
C ALA A 12 -23.28 11.34 12.62
N ALA A 13 -23.45 11.58 11.32
CA ALA A 13 -22.60 12.45 10.52
C ALA A 13 -22.70 13.92 10.99
N LYS A 14 -21.55 14.57 11.19
CA LYS A 14 -21.47 16.03 11.38
C LYS A 14 -21.79 16.75 10.05
N SER A 15 -22.40 17.94 10.14
CA SER A 15 -22.74 18.79 8.99
C SER A 15 -21.52 19.08 8.11
N LEU A 16 -21.68 18.89 6.79
CA LEU A 16 -20.61 18.99 5.79
C LEU A 16 -20.25 20.47 5.48
N THR A 17 -19.05 20.91 5.86
CA THR A 17 -18.43 22.21 5.48
C THR A 17 -17.84 22.20 4.05
N SER A 18 -17.33 23.33 3.53
CA SER A 18 -16.68 23.35 2.19
C SER A 18 -15.43 22.46 2.09
N GLN A 19 -14.72 22.23 3.20
CA GLN A 19 -13.60 21.28 3.28
C GLN A 19 -14.06 19.82 3.34
N SER A 20 -15.25 19.55 3.85
CA SER A 20 -15.83 18.19 3.92
C SER A 20 -16.27 17.61 2.56
N ARG A 21 -15.99 18.31 1.45
CA ARG A 21 -16.22 17.78 0.10
C ARG A 21 -15.08 16.90 -0.42
N PHE A 22 -13.91 16.97 0.22
CA PHE A 22 -12.76 16.14 -0.13
C PHE A 22 -12.86 14.79 0.56
N CYS A 23 -12.87 13.69 -0.22
CA CYS A 23 -12.99 12.35 0.33
C CYS A 23 -11.89 12.02 1.36
N ALA A 24 -10.67 12.53 1.16
CA ALA A 24 -9.58 12.34 2.11
C ALA A 24 -9.79 13.03 3.46
N VAL A 25 -10.46 14.18 3.47
CA VAL A 25 -10.79 14.89 4.71
C VAL A 25 -11.86 14.11 5.47
N VAL A 26 -12.93 13.71 4.79
CA VAL A 26 -14.04 12.94 5.41
C VAL A 26 -13.55 11.61 5.96
N SER A 27 -12.74 10.87 5.19
CA SER A 27 -12.13 9.61 5.60
C SER A 27 -11.35 9.76 6.92
N ARG A 28 -10.48 10.78 7.00
CA ARG A 28 -9.68 11.05 8.19
C ARG A 28 -10.52 11.55 9.37
N GLU A 29 -11.49 12.44 9.14
CA GLU A 29 -12.37 12.97 10.20
C GLU A 29 -13.27 11.89 10.82
N ASN A 30 -13.52 10.80 10.10
CA ASN A 30 -14.30 9.66 10.56
C ASN A 30 -13.42 8.47 11.00
N ASP A 31 -12.12 8.70 11.21
CA ASP A 31 -11.16 7.71 11.71
C ASP A 31 -11.11 6.42 10.86
N GLU A 32 -11.23 6.53 9.53
CA GLU A 32 -11.13 5.39 8.63
C GLU A 32 -9.70 4.82 8.66
N ASP A 33 -9.53 3.60 9.18
CA ASP A 33 -8.26 2.86 9.17
C ASP A 33 -7.99 2.36 7.74
N PRO A 34 -6.88 2.77 7.09
CA PRO A 34 -6.68 2.44 5.69
C PRO A 34 -6.06 1.05 5.48
N ILE A 35 -5.86 0.26 6.54
CA ILE A 35 -5.29 -1.09 6.46
C ILE A 35 -6.12 -2.06 5.61
N GLY A 36 -5.44 -2.95 4.88
CA GLY A 36 -6.08 -3.93 4.01
C GLY A 36 -6.58 -3.34 2.70
N THR A 37 -6.21 -2.10 2.38
CA THR A 37 -6.64 -1.40 1.16
C THR A 37 -5.53 -1.26 0.14
N ALA A 38 -4.30 -1.70 0.43
CA ALA A 38 -3.21 -1.64 -0.53
C ALA A 38 -3.54 -2.53 -1.75
N PRO A 39 -3.33 -2.06 -2.99
CA PRO A 39 -3.46 -2.92 -4.16
C PRO A 39 -2.48 -4.09 -4.04
N ASP A 40 -2.92 -5.29 -4.39
CA ASP A 40 -2.10 -6.48 -4.42
C ASP A 40 -1.60 -6.78 -5.83
N PHE A 41 -0.31 -7.10 -5.96
CA PHE A 41 0.31 -7.40 -7.25
C PHE A 41 1.53 -8.31 -7.08
N ASP A 42 1.78 -9.13 -8.10
CA ASP A 42 3.01 -9.91 -8.24
C ASP A 42 4.03 -9.20 -9.13
N HIS A 43 3.55 -8.32 -10.01
CA HIS A 43 4.40 -7.50 -10.86
C HIS A 43 3.85 -6.07 -10.91
N LEU A 44 4.72 -5.10 -10.66
CA LEU A 44 4.44 -3.69 -10.95
C LEU A 44 5.37 -3.17 -12.05
N LEU A 45 4.78 -2.57 -13.08
CA LEU A 45 5.49 -1.76 -14.06
C LEU A 45 5.20 -0.29 -13.82
N ALA A 46 6.23 0.54 -13.67
CA ALA A 46 6.08 2.00 -13.65
C ALA A 46 6.84 2.63 -14.82
N LEU A 47 6.16 3.43 -15.65
CA LEU A 47 6.70 3.96 -16.90
C LEU A 47 6.60 5.48 -16.92
N GLU A 48 7.65 6.17 -17.38
CA GLU A 48 7.59 7.60 -17.63
C GLU A 48 6.54 7.92 -18.70
N LEU A 49 5.59 8.79 -18.36
CA LEU A 49 4.54 9.25 -19.25
C LEU A 49 4.30 10.74 -19.03
N ALA A 50 4.44 11.53 -20.09
CA ALA A 50 4.28 12.97 -20.02
C ALA A 50 2.83 13.37 -19.67
N PRO A 51 2.62 14.48 -18.94
CA PRO A 51 1.29 15.06 -18.73
C PRO A 51 0.81 15.79 -20.01
N PRO A 52 -0.48 16.17 -20.12
CA PRO A 52 -1.54 16.01 -19.11
C PRO A 52 -2.10 14.58 -19.08
N TRP A 53 -2.32 14.04 -17.88
CA TRP A 53 -2.96 12.75 -17.72
C TRP A 53 -4.49 12.90 -17.66
N PRO A 54 -5.25 12.14 -18.47
CA PRO A 54 -6.70 12.02 -18.32
C PRO A 54 -7.05 11.25 -17.03
N GLU A 55 -8.33 11.19 -16.66
CA GLU A 55 -8.77 10.46 -15.46
C GLU A 55 -8.26 9.00 -15.42
N GLU A 56 -8.36 8.29 -16.53
CA GLU A 56 -7.80 6.94 -16.73
C GLU A 56 -6.52 7.03 -17.56
N VAL A 57 -5.36 6.82 -16.92
CA VAL A 57 -4.06 7.11 -17.54
C VAL A 57 -3.73 6.16 -18.71
N TRP A 58 -4.20 4.91 -18.63
CA TRP A 58 -3.96 3.83 -19.59
C TRP A 58 -5.14 3.69 -20.56
N GLN A 59 -5.45 4.75 -21.29
CA GLN A 59 -6.56 4.78 -22.24
C GLN A 59 -6.08 5.03 -23.68
N ALA A 60 -6.88 4.56 -24.65
CA ALA A 60 -6.63 4.77 -26.07
C ALA A 60 -6.42 6.26 -26.40
N GLY A 61 -5.43 6.55 -27.25
CA GLY A 61 -5.08 7.91 -27.67
C GLY A 61 -4.16 8.68 -26.72
N HIS A 62 -3.95 8.23 -25.47
CA HIS A 62 -2.95 8.79 -24.56
C HIS A 62 -1.72 7.89 -24.40
N THR A 63 -1.93 6.58 -24.49
CA THR A 63 -0.86 5.57 -24.46
C THR A 63 -0.93 4.71 -25.72
N PRO A 64 0.21 4.26 -26.29
CA PRO A 64 0.19 3.37 -27.45
C PRO A 64 -0.65 2.12 -27.19
N ASP A 65 -1.61 1.80 -28.08
CA ASP A 65 -2.54 0.67 -27.90
C ASP A 65 -1.79 -0.66 -27.68
N SER A 66 -0.64 -0.84 -28.34
CA SER A 66 0.24 -1.99 -28.12
C SER A 66 0.63 -2.22 -26.65
N LEU A 67 0.77 -1.17 -25.84
CA LEU A 67 1.09 -1.31 -24.42
C LEU A 67 -0.13 -1.75 -23.61
N THR A 68 -1.29 -1.17 -23.88
CA THR A 68 -2.53 -1.56 -23.19
C THR A 68 -2.91 -3.00 -23.51
N ASP A 69 -2.70 -3.45 -24.74
CA ASP A 69 -2.91 -4.83 -25.17
C ASP A 69 -1.99 -5.80 -24.42
N LEU A 70 -0.69 -5.47 -24.31
CA LEU A 70 0.27 -6.27 -23.54
C LEU A 70 -0.12 -6.37 -22.05
N PHE A 71 -0.56 -5.26 -21.45
CA PHE A 71 -1.02 -5.26 -20.06
C PHE A 71 -2.27 -6.13 -19.88
N GLN A 72 -3.22 -6.03 -20.80
CA GLN A 72 -4.43 -6.85 -20.79
C GLN A 72 -4.08 -8.33 -20.97
N GLN A 73 -3.21 -8.65 -21.93
CA GLN A 73 -2.77 -10.02 -22.19
C GLN A 73 -2.06 -10.64 -20.98
N ALA A 74 -1.16 -9.91 -20.31
CA ALA A 74 -0.50 -10.40 -19.12
C ALA A 74 -1.51 -10.71 -17.99
N ARG A 75 -2.52 -9.84 -17.80
CA ARG A 75 -3.59 -10.05 -16.82
C ARG A 75 -4.48 -11.25 -17.18
N THR A 76 -4.83 -11.45 -18.45
CA THR A 76 -5.63 -12.61 -18.87
C THR A 76 -4.87 -13.92 -18.74
N GLN A 77 -3.53 -13.89 -18.79
CA GLN A 77 -2.66 -15.02 -18.45
C GLN A 77 -2.50 -15.25 -16.93
N GLY A 78 -3.23 -14.50 -16.10
CA GLY A 78 -3.27 -14.67 -14.65
C GLY A 78 -2.25 -13.85 -13.87
N LEU A 79 -1.45 -13.00 -14.52
CA LEU A 79 -0.51 -12.14 -13.80
C LEU A 79 -1.26 -11.03 -13.06
N ARG A 80 -1.08 -10.97 -11.73
CA ARG A 80 -1.52 -9.82 -10.92
C ARG A 80 -0.62 -8.61 -11.19
N LEU A 81 -0.92 -7.92 -12.29
CA LEU A 81 -0.13 -6.81 -12.82
C LEU A 81 -0.70 -5.44 -12.40
N ALA A 82 0.11 -4.68 -11.68
CA ALA A 82 -0.08 -3.25 -11.46
C ALA A 82 0.70 -2.42 -12.50
N THR A 83 0.11 -1.35 -13.00
CA THR A 83 0.73 -0.45 -13.99
C THR A 83 0.64 0.99 -13.55
N GLN A 84 1.76 1.70 -13.55
CA GLN A 84 1.89 3.06 -13.03
C GLN A 84 2.56 4.00 -14.01
N ALA A 85 1.95 5.16 -14.25
CA ALA A 85 2.60 6.23 -14.97
C ALA A 85 3.35 7.08 -13.95
N ILE A 86 4.62 7.39 -14.22
CA ILE A 86 5.39 8.35 -13.44
C ILE A 86 5.68 9.57 -14.30
N LEU A 87 5.70 10.76 -13.71
CA LEU A 87 6.06 11.94 -14.46
C LEU A 87 7.57 11.97 -14.75
N PRO A 88 7.98 12.43 -15.94
CA PRO A 88 9.37 12.75 -16.21
C PRO A 88 9.92 13.70 -15.14
N SER A 89 11.13 13.43 -14.68
CA SER A 89 11.79 14.17 -13.59
C SER A 89 13.04 14.86 -14.11
N LEU A 90 13.07 16.19 -14.01
CA LEU A 90 14.29 16.97 -14.23
C LEU A 90 15.36 16.63 -13.19
N THR A 91 14.94 16.30 -11.95
CA THR A 91 15.84 15.93 -10.84
C THR A 91 16.64 14.66 -11.14
N TYR A 92 16.03 13.71 -11.86
CA TYR A 92 16.65 12.41 -12.15
C TYR A 92 17.04 12.25 -13.61
N HIS A 93 17.15 13.36 -14.35
CA HIS A 93 17.63 13.42 -15.73
C HIS A 93 16.84 12.56 -16.73
N SER A 94 15.51 12.67 -16.76
CA SER A 94 14.72 12.15 -17.89
C SER A 94 15.15 12.83 -19.20
N ARG A 95 15.35 12.05 -20.28
CA ARG A 95 15.94 12.53 -21.54
C ARG A 95 14.91 12.54 -22.67
N PRO A 96 14.82 13.59 -23.50
CA PRO A 96 13.96 13.58 -24.68
C PRO A 96 14.26 12.39 -25.59
N GLY A 97 13.22 11.70 -26.07
CA GLY A 97 13.34 10.51 -26.93
C GLY A 97 13.67 9.21 -26.19
N TRP A 98 13.77 9.25 -24.86
CA TRP A 98 13.98 8.08 -24.01
C TRP A 98 12.89 8.00 -22.94
N THR A 99 12.61 6.78 -22.50
CA THR A 99 11.62 6.48 -21.46
C THR A 99 12.28 5.68 -20.36
N ARG A 100 12.10 6.13 -19.11
CA ARG A 100 12.44 5.33 -17.93
C ARG A 100 11.31 4.36 -17.60
N LEU A 101 11.69 3.15 -17.20
CA LEU A 101 10.78 2.11 -16.75
C LEU A 101 11.34 1.42 -15.51
N PHE A 102 10.48 1.19 -14.52
CA PHE A 102 10.73 0.32 -13.38
C PHE A 102 9.92 -0.97 -13.53
N SER A 103 10.56 -2.10 -13.26
CA SER A 103 9.94 -3.42 -13.19
C SER A 103 10.20 -4.01 -11.81
N LEU A 104 9.12 -4.33 -11.09
CA LEU A 104 9.18 -4.91 -9.77
C LEU A 104 8.48 -6.25 -9.78
N ARG A 105 9.25 -7.34 -9.69
CA ARG A 105 8.72 -8.71 -9.71
C ARG A 105 8.82 -9.35 -8.34
N ARG A 106 7.73 -9.98 -7.89
CA ARG A 106 7.74 -10.79 -6.68
C ARG A 106 8.64 -12.02 -6.91
N PRO A 107 9.62 -12.30 -6.03
CA PRO A 107 10.36 -13.54 -6.06
C PRO A 107 9.45 -14.76 -5.85
N VAL A 108 9.85 -15.91 -6.38
CA VAL A 108 9.19 -17.18 -6.07
C VAL A 108 9.48 -17.56 -4.62
N GLY A 109 8.44 -17.95 -3.88
CA GLY A 109 8.55 -18.39 -2.49
C GLY A 109 8.46 -17.25 -1.45
N PRO A 110 8.92 -17.50 -0.21
CA PRO A 110 8.97 -16.48 0.83
C PRO A 110 9.84 -15.30 0.41
N PHE A 111 9.38 -14.08 0.63
CA PHE A 111 10.10 -12.89 0.18
C PHE A 111 9.97 -11.72 1.15
N ALA A 112 10.87 -10.76 1.02
CA ALA A 112 10.94 -9.56 1.84
C ALA A 112 10.61 -8.29 1.02
N VAL A 113 11.21 -8.22 -0.17
CA VAL A 113 11.13 -7.09 -1.11
C VAL A 113 11.01 -7.61 -2.54
N TYR A 114 10.45 -6.80 -3.44
CA TYR A 114 10.36 -7.12 -4.86
C TYR A 114 11.74 -7.03 -5.53
N LEU A 115 11.96 -7.86 -6.56
CA LEU A 115 13.11 -7.72 -7.45
C LEU A 115 12.90 -6.48 -8.32
N LYS A 116 13.67 -5.43 -8.05
CA LYS A 116 13.62 -4.17 -8.79
C LYS A 116 14.62 -4.16 -9.93
N GLU A 117 14.15 -3.81 -11.11
CA GLU A 117 14.96 -3.49 -12.27
C GLU A 117 14.53 -2.13 -12.82
N GLU A 118 15.50 -1.34 -13.26
CA GLU A 118 15.25 -0.05 -13.89
C GLU A 118 15.91 -0.03 -15.26
N PHE A 119 15.20 0.51 -16.25
CA PHE A 119 15.66 0.66 -17.62
C PHE A 119 15.46 2.09 -18.09
N ILE A 120 16.37 2.57 -18.93
CA ILE A 120 16.19 3.79 -19.71
C ILE A 120 16.40 3.41 -21.18
N VAL A 121 15.32 3.33 -21.94
CA VAL A 121 15.32 2.85 -23.33
C VAL A 121 14.87 3.95 -24.30
N PRO A 122 15.26 3.91 -25.58
CA PRO A 122 14.67 4.77 -26.59
C PRO A 122 13.15 4.53 -26.66
N ASN A 123 12.35 5.57 -26.93
CA ASN A 123 10.88 5.45 -26.95
C ASN A 123 10.37 4.30 -27.84
N ARG A 124 11.02 4.09 -29.00
CA ARG A 124 10.69 3.02 -29.95
C ARG A 124 10.86 1.59 -29.39
N ALA A 125 11.60 1.43 -28.30
CA ALA A 125 11.91 0.14 -27.70
C ALA A 125 11.05 -0.17 -26.46
N VAL A 126 10.17 0.76 -26.04
CA VAL A 126 9.33 0.60 -24.84
C VAL A 126 8.39 -0.60 -24.95
N THR A 127 7.66 -0.74 -26.06
CA THR A 127 6.75 -1.87 -26.27
C THR A 127 7.48 -3.21 -26.22
N ALA A 128 8.62 -3.32 -26.92
CA ALA A 128 9.42 -4.54 -26.91
C ALA A 128 9.99 -4.86 -25.52
N LEU A 129 10.41 -3.85 -24.74
CA LEU A 129 10.85 -4.06 -23.35
C LEU A 129 9.70 -4.55 -22.47
N VAL A 130 8.50 -3.94 -22.59
CA VAL A 130 7.33 -4.34 -21.81
C VAL A 130 6.91 -5.77 -22.14
N GLU A 131 6.91 -6.14 -23.42
CA GLU A 131 6.67 -7.51 -23.86
C GLU A 131 7.71 -8.49 -23.28
N ALA A 132 9.01 -8.14 -23.32
CA ALA A 132 10.06 -8.95 -22.73
C ALA A 132 9.91 -9.12 -21.21
N LEU A 133 9.46 -8.07 -20.51
CA LEU A 133 9.27 -8.11 -19.06
C LEU A 133 8.05 -8.93 -18.63
N LEU A 134 6.98 -8.94 -19.44
CA LEU A 134 5.70 -9.55 -19.07
C LEU A 134 5.47 -10.93 -19.67
N LEU A 135 5.85 -11.11 -20.93
CA LEU A 135 5.40 -12.25 -21.76
C LEU A 135 6.58 -13.05 -22.33
N ASN A 136 7.73 -12.43 -22.56
CA ASN A 136 8.91 -13.10 -23.13
C ASN A 136 10.21 -12.79 -22.37
N PRO A 137 10.39 -13.35 -21.15
CA PRO A 137 11.57 -13.07 -20.31
C PRO A 137 12.92 -13.39 -20.98
N ALA A 138 12.95 -14.32 -21.94
CA ALA A 138 14.18 -14.67 -22.66
C ALA A 138 14.71 -13.49 -23.49
N ALA A 139 13.83 -12.64 -24.02
CA ALA A 139 14.21 -11.45 -24.78
C ALA A 139 14.79 -10.32 -23.91
N LEU A 140 14.67 -10.41 -22.58
CA LEU A 140 15.16 -9.35 -21.68
C LEU A 140 16.68 -9.16 -21.75
N ALA A 141 17.43 -10.17 -22.20
CA ALA A 141 18.86 -10.10 -22.40
C ALA A 141 19.26 -8.97 -23.36
N GLU A 142 18.45 -8.69 -24.39
CA GLU A 142 18.68 -7.61 -25.36
C GLU A 142 18.65 -6.22 -24.72
N PHE A 143 17.96 -6.09 -23.58
CA PHE A 143 17.80 -4.82 -22.86
C PHE A 143 18.84 -4.60 -21.75
N THR A 144 19.78 -5.54 -21.57
CA THR A 144 20.86 -5.43 -20.57
C THR A 144 21.65 -4.12 -20.67
N PRO A 145 22.02 -3.61 -21.87
CA PRO A 145 22.75 -2.34 -21.99
C PRO A 145 21.97 -1.11 -21.49
N PHE A 146 20.65 -1.20 -21.37
CA PHE A 146 19.77 -0.10 -20.93
C PHE A 146 19.47 -0.14 -19.42
N ARG A 147 19.90 -1.19 -18.72
CA ARG A 147 19.64 -1.39 -17.30
C ARG A 147 20.45 -0.42 -16.44
N GLN A 148 19.81 0.14 -15.42
CA GLN A 148 20.44 1.10 -14.50
C GLN A 148 20.88 0.43 -13.19
N PRO A 149 22.03 0.83 -12.60
CA PRO A 149 22.57 0.23 -11.37
C PRO A 149 21.95 0.83 -10.10
N THR A 150 20.62 0.73 -9.95
CA THR A 150 19.86 1.47 -8.92
C THR A 150 19.13 0.57 -7.93
N THR A 151 19.45 -0.72 -7.89
CA THR A 151 18.81 -1.71 -7.01
C THR A 151 18.86 -1.34 -5.52
N HIS A 152 19.86 -0.57 -5.11
CA HIS A 152 20.06 -0.08 -3.74
C HIS A 152 19.14 1.08 -3.33
N LEU A 153 18.51 1.77 -4.28
CA LEU A 153 17.65 2.93 -4.00
C LEU A 153 16.22 2.51 -3.69
N ARG A 154 15.57 3.19 -2.74
CA ARG A 154 14.10 3.18 -2.64
C ARG A 154 13.48 4.16 -3.66
N GLU A 155 12.29 3.83 -4.15
CA GLU A 155 11.47 4.73 -4.99
C GLU A 155 10.17 5.02 -4.25
N LEU A 156 9.96 6.27 -3.83
CA LEU A 156 8.72 6.72 -3.20
C LEU A 156 7.82 7.33 -4.26
N LEU A 157 6.76 6.62 -4.63
CA LEU A 157 5.79 7.06 -5.62
C LEU A 157 4.62 7.75 -4.92
N VAL A 158 4.50 9.07 -5.10
CA VAL A 158 3.44 9.91 -4.52
C VAL A 158 2.35 10.13 -5.55
N CYS A 159 1.11 9.73 -5.25
CA CYS A 159 0.00 9.98 -6.16
C CYS A 159 -0.27 11.48 -6.26
N THR A 160 -0.21 12.03 -7.47
CA THR A 160 -0.56 13.46 -7.72
C THR A 160 -1.59 13.60 -8.84
N HIS A 161 -2.36 12.54 -9.09
CA HIS A 161 -3.27 12.43 -10.24
C HIS A 161 -4.58 13.20 -10.02
N GLY A 162 -4.51 14.52 -10.10
CA GLY A 162 -5.64 15.42 -9.78
C GLY A 162 -6.84 15.31 -10.72
N SER A 163 -6.65 14.85 -11.95
CA SER A 163 -7.73 14.53 -12.90
C SER A 163 -8.53 13.30 -12.51
N ARG A 164 -7.95 12.38 -11.72
CA ARG A 164 -8.67 11.23 -11.17
C ARG A 164 -9.47 11.59 -9.93
N ASP A 165 -8.85 12.27 -8.98
CA ASP A 165 -9.56 12.82 -7.82
C ASP A 165 -8.80 14.03 -7.30
N ALA A 166 -9.54 15.10 -6.95
CA ALA A 166 -8.93 16.35 -6.49
C ALA A 166 -8.11 16.17 -5.20
N CYS A 167 -8.39 15.18 -4.35
CA CYS A 167 -7.57 14.85 -3.18
C CYS A 167 -6.14 14.45 -3.56
N CYS A 168 -5.96 13.67 -4.63
CA CYS A 168 -4.63 13.28 -5.09
C CYS A 168 -3.81 14.49 -5.53
N GLY A 169 -4.41 15.42 -6.28
CA GLY A 169 -3.74 16.66 -6.67
C GLY A 169 -3.45 17.57 -5.47
N LYS A 170 -4.48 17.82 -4.64
CA LYS A 170 -4.45 18.78 -3.54
C LYS A 170 -3.51 18.40 -2.41
N PHE A 171 -3.56 17.15 -1.95
CA PHE A 171 -2.76 16.69 -0.80
C PHE A 171 -1.48 15.98 -1.24
N GLY A 172 -1.49 15.31 -2.39
CA GLY A 172 -0.32 14.57 -2.89
C GLY A 172 0.83 15.48 -3.32
N PHE A 173 0.56 16.62 -3.97
CA PHE A 173 1.64 17.50 -4.43
C PHE A 173 2.46 18.13 -3.30
N PRO A 174 1.86 18.66 -2.22
CA PRO A 174 2.62 19.08 -1.04
C PRO A 174 3.45 17.96 -0.41
N ALA A 175 2.90 16.74 -0.30
CA ALA A 175 3.64 15.58 0.21
C ALA A 175 4.86 15.23 -0.68
N PHE A 176 4.69 15.27 -2.00
CA PHE A 176 5.78 15.11 -2.96
C PHE A 176 6.89 16.15 -2.75
N GLN A 177 6.55 17.42 -2.58
CA GLN A 177 7.54 18.48 -2.34
C GLN A 177 8.29 18.28 -1.02
N ALA A 178 7.60 17.86 0.05
CA ALA A 178 8.25 17.54 1.32
C ALA A 178 9.25 16.39 1.17
N LEU A 179 8.83 15.28 0.58
CA LEU A 179 9.69 14.12 0.33
C LEU A 179 10.87 14.47 -0.59
N GLN A 180 10.66 15.30 -1.62
CA GLN A 180 11.74 15.74 -2.51
C GLN A 180 12.82 16.52 -1.75
N ARG A 181 12.44 17.36 -0.79
CA ARG A 181 13.40 18.05 0.09
C ARG A 181 14.21 17.07 0.91
N TYR A 182 13.59 16.02 1.47
CA TYR A 182 14.34 14.99 2.21
C TYR A 182 15.29 14.22 1.28
N ALA A 183 14.82 13.82 0.09
CA ALA A 183 15.64 13.13 -0.91
C ALA A 183 16.88 13.95 -1.34
N ALA A 184 16.75 15.27 -1.46
CA ALA A 184 17.86 16.16 -1.80
C ALA A 184 19.00 16.11 -0.75
N HIS A 185 18.69 15.85 0.52
CA HIS A 185 19.68 15.71 1.59
C HIS A 185 20.19 14.27 1.75
N THR A 186 19.51 13.29 1.15
CA THR A 186 19.88 11.86 1.20
C THR A 186 19.79 11.19 -0.17
N PRO A 187 20.51 11.69 -1.20
CA PRO A 187 20.32 11.27 -2.60
C PRO A 187 20.65 9.79 -2.87
N ASN A 188 21.42 9.15 -1.97
CA ASN A 188 21.80 7.75 -2.07
C ASN A 188 20.83 6.78 -1.36
N LEU A 189 19.79 7.30 -0.69
CA LEU A 189 18.82 6.46 0.04
C LEU A 189 17.56 6.20 -0.77
N PHE A 190 16.96 7.24 -1.32
CA PHE A 190 15.70 7.13 -2.06
C PHE A 190 15.51 8.25 -3.08
N ARG A 191 14.68 7.98 -4.08
CA ARG A 191 14.12 8.95 -5.01
C ARG A 191 12.63 9.07 -4.82
N VAL A 192 12.08 10.19 -5.23
CA VAL A 192 10.66 10.53 -5.08
C VAL A 192 10.06 10.85 -6.43
N TRP A 193 8.97 10.19 -6.77
CA TRP A 193 8.31 10.30 -8.06
C TRP A 193 6.87 10.75 -7.88
N ARG A 194 6.39 11.56 -8.81
CA ARG A 194 4.95 11.79 -8.98
C ARG A 194 4.39 10.64 -9.82
N THR A 195 3.35 9.98 -9.33
CA THR A 195 2.72 8.83 -10.01
C THR A 195 1.24 9.06 -10.29
N SER A 196 0.71 8.29 -11.26
CA SER A 196 -0.71 8.11 -11.50
C SER A 196 -1.41 7.44 -10.32
N HIS A 197 -2.74 7.47 -10.37
CA HIS A 197 -3.58 6.90 -9.34
C HIS A 197 -3.39 5.37 -9.20
N PHE A 198 -3.31 4.89 -7.95
CA PHE A 198 -3.20 3.45 -7.60
C PHE A 198 -4.19 3.00 -6.53
N GLY A 199 -5.35 3.65 -6.48
CA GLY A 199 -6.33 3.44 -5.43
C GLY A 199 -6.05 4.27 -4.17
N GLY A 200 -7.10 4.45 -3.36
CA GLY A 200 -6.99 5.09 -2.05
C GLY A 200 -6.86 6.62 -2.08
N HIS A 201 -7.50 7.31 -3.02
CA HIS A 201 -7.48 8.78 -3.04
C HIS A 201 -8.19 9.41 -1.83
N ARG A 202 -9.17 8.71 -1.24
CA ARG A 202 -9.72 9.03 0.09
C ARG A 202 -8.72 8.82 1.24
N PHE A 203 -7.55 8.25 0.96
CA PHE A 203 -6.42 8.20 1.89
C PHE A 203 -5.31 9.15 1.44
N ALA A 204 -5.58 10.15 0.61
CA ALA A 204 -4.54 11.09 0.19
C ALA A 204 -4.02 11.91 1.39
N PRO A 205 -2.72 12.27 1.40
CA PRO A 205 -1.72 11.88 0.41
C PRO A 205 -1.34 10.40 0.54
N THR A 206 -1.18 9.73 -0.61
CA THR A 206 -0.75 8.33 -0.67
C THR A 206 0.66 8.18 -1.21
N VAL A 207 1.41 7.26 -0.62
CA VAL A 207 2.78 6.91 -1.02
C VAL A 207 2.88 5.41 -1.21
N LEU A 208 3.42 4.99 -2.36
CA LEU A 208 3.87 3.62 -2.61
C LEU A 208 5.39 3.58 -2.45
N ASP A 209 5.86 2.79 -1.50
CA ASP A 209 7.27 2.64 -1.13
C ASP A 209 7.86 1.38 -1.77
N LEU A 210 8.75 1.59 -2.73
CA LEU A 210 9.36 0.55 -3.54
C LEU A 210 10.86 0.44 -3.23
N PRO A 211 11.48 -0.75 -3.32
CA PRO A 211 10.92 -2.00 -3.83
C PRO A 211 10.19 -2.84 -2.77
N GLU A 212 9.92 -2.27 -1.59
CA GLU A 212 9.25 -2.99 -0.51
C GLU A 212 7.81 -3.34 -0.89
N GLY A 213 7.14 -2.51 -1.70
CA GLY A 213 5.74 -2.70 -2.06
C GLY A 213 4.79 -2.32 -0.92
N ARG A 214 5.17 -1.36 -0.08
CA ARG A 214 4.35 -0.90 1.05
C ARG A 214 3.55 0.33 0.67
N CYS A 215 2.25 0.31 0.93
CA CYS A 215 1.36 1.42 0.66
C CYS A 215 1.04 2.18 1.94
N TRP A 216 1.02 3.50 1.82
CA TRP A 216 0.77 4.44 2.90
C TRP A 216 -0.29 5.46 2.48
N GLY A 217 -1.06 5.96 3.45
CA GLY A 217 -2.14 6.92 3.26
C GLY A 217 -2.33 7.80 4.49
N HIS A 218 -3.12 8.87 4.35
CA HIS A 218 -3.35 9.91 5.35
C HIS A 218 -2.06 10.56 5.88
N LEU A 219 -0.95 10.45 5.14
CA LEU A 219 0.36 10.84 5.65
C LEU A 219 0.42 12.33 5.97
N GLU A 220 0.87 12.63 7.18
CA GLU A 220 1.15 13.98 7.67
C GLU A 220 2.64 14.30 7.52
N LEU A 221 3.04 15.56 7.72
CA LEU A 221 4.40 16.00 7.39
C LEU A 221 5.48 15.28 8.22
N GLU A 222 5.21 15.08 9.51
CA GLU A 222 6.07 14.36 10.45
C GLU A 222 6.15 12.88 10.06
N ALA A 223 5.00 12.26 9.76
CA ALA A 223 4.94 10.87 9.32
C ALA A 223 5.66 10.63 7.99
N LEU A 224 5.65 11.61 7.07
CA LEU A 224 6.42 11.56 5.82
C LEU A 224 7.93 11.53 6.08
N GLU A 225 8.42 12.34 7.01
CA GLU A 225 9.84 12.35 7.38
C GLU A 225 10.24 11.02 8.04
N ASP A 226 9.46 10.57 9.02
CA ASP A 226 9.70 9.32 9.74
C ASP A 226 9.68 8.11 8.79
N LEU A 227 8.75 8.06 7.85
CA LEU A 227 8.68 7.03 6.82
C LEU A 227 9.88 7.09 5.85
N ALA A 228 10.20 8.27 5.34
CA ALA A 228 11.24 8.43 4.33
C ALA A 228 12.63 8.08 4.90
N LEU A 229 12.92 8.61 6.09
CA LEU A 229 14.21 8.48 6.77
C LEU A 229 14.27 7.29 7.72
N ARG A 230 13.18 6.51 7.84
CA ARG A 230 13.02 5.40 8.79
C ARG A 230 13.36 5.81 10.23
N ARG A 231 12.82 6.95 10.67
CA ARG A 231 12.97 7.46 12.04
C ARG A 231 11.81 6.99 12.91
N GLY A 232 12.04 6.98 14.22
CA GLY A 232 11.03 6.61 15.20
C GLY A 232 10.65 5.13 15.17
N GLN A 233 9.60 4.81 15.93
CA GLN A 233 9.05 3.45 15.99
C GLN A 233 8.00 3.28 14.90
N VAL A 234 8.03 2.15 14.18
CA VAL A 234 7.02 1.82 13.16
C VAL A 234 5.59 1.86 13.72
N SER A 235 5.41 1.55 15.01
CA SER A 235 4.12 1.64 15.71
C SER A 235 3.48 3.03 15.66
N GLN A 236 4.27 4.10 15.53
CA GLN A 236 3.78 5.47 15.37
C GLN A 236 3.20 5.71 13.97
N LEU A 237 3.54 4.86 13.00
CA LEU A 237 3.03 4.94 11.63
C LEU A 237 1.81 4.03 11.37
N ARG A 238 1.26 3.41 12.43
CA ARG A 238 0.21 2.39 12.34
C ARG A 238 -1.03 2.84 11.57
N SER A 239 -1.50 4.06 11.85
CA SER A 239 -2.70 4.65 11.24
C SER A 239 -2.50 5.05 9.77
N PHE A 240 -1.24 5.19 9.31
CA PHE A 240 -0.93 5.55 7.93
C PHE A 240 -0.71 4.33 7.04
N TYR A 241 -0.52 3.14 7.62
CA TYR A 241 -0.13 1.95 6.89
C TYR A 241 -1.33 1.25 6.24
N ARG A 242 -1.33 1.21 4.90
CA ARG A 242 -2.41 0.59 4.11
C ARG A 242 -2.24 -0.90 3.92
N GLY A 243 -1.00 -1.38 3.91
CA GLY A 243 -0.68 -2.79 3.68
C GLY A 243 0.51 -3.01 2.75
N TRP A 244 0.86 -4.28 2.60
CA TRP A 244 1.95 -4.77 1.76
C TRP A 244 1.36 -5.41 0.51
N SER A 245 1.73 -4.91 -0.66
CA SER A 245 1.17 -5.32 -1.96
C SER A 245 1.44 -6.77 -2.36
N GLY A 246 2.27 -7.49 -1.59
CA GLY A 246 2.44 -8.94 -1.74
C GLY A 246 1.25 -9.76 -1.23
N LEU A 247 0.37 -9.15 -0.45
CA LEU A 247 -0.63 -9.81 0.37
C LEU A 247 -2.04 -9.41 -0.01
N THR A 248 -3.00 -10.31 0.18
CA THR A 248 -4.42 -10.01 0.05
C THR A 248 -4.92 -9.14 1.22
N ARG A 249 -6.13 -8.60 1.12
CA ARG A 249 -6.74 -7.69 2.13
C ARG A 249 -6.57 -8.17 3.57
N TYR A 250 -7.03 -9.38 3.90
CA TYR A 250 -7.01 -9.88 5.28
C TYR A 250 -5.58 -10.20 5.75
N GLU A 251 -4.73 -10.65 4.84
CA GLU A 251 -3.32 -10.93 5.11
C GLU A 251 -2.55 -9.63 5.42
N GLN A 252 -2.85 -8.52 4.74
CA GLN A 252 -2.30 -7.20 5.07
C GLN A 252 -2.69 -6.77 6.50
N VAL A 253 -3.94 -6.99 6.91
CA VAL A 253 -4.41 -6.68 8.28
C VAL A 253 -3.63 -7.48 9.32
N ALA A 254 -3.41 -8.77 9.08
CA ALA A 254 -2.61 -9.62 9.96
C ALA A 254 -1.12 -9.23 9.98
N GLU A 255 -0.52 -8.95 8.81
CA GLU A 255 0.89 -8.59 8.69
C GLU A 255 1.24 -7.28 9.41
N ARG A 256 0.31 -6.30 9.42
CA ARG A 256 0.50 -5.05 10.17
C ARG A 256 0.87 -5.31 11.62
N GLU A 257 0.18 -6.22 12.31
CA GLU A 257 0.44 -6.44 13.74
C GLU A 257 1.87 -6.91 14.02
N LEU A 258 2.44 -7.70 13.11
CA LEU A 258 3.83 -8.14 13.22
C LEU A 258 4.79 -7.05 12.80
N PHE A 259 4.47 -6.27 11.77
CA PHE A 259 5.29 -5.13 11.39
C PHE A 259 5.42 -4.11 12.54
N MET A 260 4.30 -3.78 13.20
CA MET A 260 4.30 -2.85 14.34
C MET A 260 5.12 -3.36 15.53
N ARG A 261 5.17 -4.68 15.74
CA ARG A 261 5.94 -5.31 16.83
C ARG A 261 7.43 -5.45 16.53
N GLN A 262 7.76 -5.78 15.29
CA GLN A 262 9.12 -6.09 14.85
C GLN A 262 9.89 -4.85 14.39
N GLY A 263 9.19 -3.75 14.10
CA GLY A 263 9.80 -2.50 13.66
C GLY A 263 10.39 -2.60 12.25
N TRP A 264 11.34 -1.72 11.95
CA TRP A 264 11.89 -1.57 10.59
C TRP A 264 12.62 -2.81 10.07
N ASP A 265 13.17 -3.65 10.95
CA ASP A 265 13.84 -4.90 10.55
C ASP A 265 12.90 -5.87 9.85
N TRP A 266 11.60 -5.79 10.15
CA TRP A 266 10.56 -6.58 9.50
C TRP A 266 10.59 -6.45 7.98
N VAL A 267 10.98 -5.29 7.44
CA VAL A 267 11.11 -5.07 5.99
C VAL A 267 12.05 -6.09 5.35
N ASN A 268 13.07 -6.54 6.06
CA ASN A 268 14.11 -7.44 5.55
C ASN A 268 13.79 -8.93 5.75
N TYR A 269 12.73 -9.27 6.49
CA TYR A 269 12.41 -10.67 6.77
C TYR A 269 11.71 -11.31 5.57
N LEU A 270 12.11 -12.53 5.23
CA LEU A 270 11.41 -13.36 4.26
C LEU A 270 10.09 -13.80 4.89
N LYS A 271 8.97 -13.48 4.25
CA LYS A 271 7.62 -13.74 4.76
C LYS A 271 6.88 -14.66 3.82
N GLU A 272 6.11 -15.55 4.42
CA GLU A 272 5.13 -16.39 3.76
C GLU A 272 3.81 -16.23 4.50
N VAL A 273 2.75 -15.91 3.78
CA VAL A 273 1.44 -15.67 4.37
C VAL A 273 0.42 -16.45 3.58
N ARG A 274 -0.53 -17.07 4.29
CA ARG A 274 -1.60 -17.86 3.69
C ARG A 274 -2.90 -17.60 4.44
N THR A 275 -3.95 -17.34 3.70
CA THR A 275 -5.33 -17.42 4.20
C THR A 275 -5.70 -18.90 4.35
N LEU A 276 -5.95 -19.35 5.58
CA LEU A 276 -6.35 -20.73 5.89
C LEU A 276 -7.85 -20.94 5.72
N GLU A 277 -8.63 -19.94 6.13
CA GLU A 277 -10.09 -19.95 6.08
C GLU A 277 -10.57 -18.52 5.83
N LEU A 278 -11.60 -18.38 5.00
CA LEU A 278 -12.27 -17.12 4.70
C LEU A 278 -13.77 -17.34 4.74
N ASP A 279 -14.45 -16.67 5.67
CA ASP A 279 -15.90 -16.57 5.72
C ASP A 279 -16.31 -15.15 5.35
N GLU A 280 -16.70 -14.96 4.09
CA GLU A 280 -17.14 -13.65 3.57
C GLU A 280 -18.46 -13.19 4.22
N GLY A 281 -19.34 -14.11 4.61
CA GLY A 281 -20.60 -13.81 5.26
C GLY A 281 -20.38 -13.20 6.65
N GLN A 282 -19.43 -13.76 7.40
CA GLN A 282 -19.02 -13.26 8.71
C GLN A 282 -17.94 -12.18 8.63
N ASN A 283 -17.39 -11.91 7.45
CA ASN A 283 -16.27 -10.98 7.25
C ASN A 283 -15.07 -11.32 8.14
N ARG A 284 -14.74 -12.61 8.17
CA ARG A 284 -13.72 -13.18 9.05
C ARG A 284 -12.73 -14.01 8.23
N ALA A 285 -11.46 -13.96 8.61
CA ALA A 285 -10.42 -14.79 8.03
C ALA A 285 -9.46 -15.34 9.09
N GLU A 286 -9.03 -16.58 8.92
CA GLU A 286 -7.91 -17.16 9.67
C GLU A 286 -6.66 -17.11 8.80
N ILE A 287 -5.65 -16.39 9.26
CA ILE A 287 -4.40 -16.15 8.54
C ILE A 287 -3.26 -16.86 9.24
N TRP A 288 -2.44 -17.56 8.47
CA TRP A 288 -1.16 -18.08 8.93
C TRP A 288 -0.02 -17.27 8.30
N LEU A 289 0.95 -16.90 9.11
CA LEU A 289 2.10 -16.11 8.67
C LEU A 289 3.37 -16.67 9.27
N ARG A 290 4.36 -16.94 8.43
CA ARG A 290 5.72 -17.32 8.82
C ARG A 290 6.72 -16.28 8.34
N TYR A 291 7.73 -16.04 9.15
CA TYR A 291 8.84 -15.17 8.78
C TYR A 291 10.18 -15.81 9.18
N THR A 292 11.22 -15.41 8.46
CA THR A 292 12.61 -15.73 8.81
C THR A 292 13.54 -14.62 8.34
N THR A 293 14.66 -14.42 9.02
CA THR A 293 15.74 -13.55 8.53
C THR A 293 16.37 -14.14 7.27
N PRO A 294 16.99 -13.33 6.40
CA PRO A 294 17.66 -13.83 5.20
C PRO A 294 18.75 -14.88 5.48
N ASP A 295 19.40 -14.82 6.64
CA ASP A 295 20.40 -15.81 7.09
C ASP A 295 19.79 -17.04 7.78
N GLY A 296 18.46 -17.09 7.91
CA GLY A 296 17.71 -18.21 8.49
C GLY A 296 17.81 -18.35 10.01
N ARG A 297 18.49 -17.44 10.72
CA ARG A 297 18.78 -17.59 12.16
C ARG A 297 17.63 -17.22 13.07
N ILE A 298 16.81 -16.25 12.67
CA ILE A 298 15.67 -15.77 13.45
C ILE A 298 14.42 -16.01 12.63
N GLY A 299 13.45 -16.72 13.19
CA GLY A 299 12.17 -16.94 12.53
C GLY A 299 11.07 -17.25 13.51
N GLY A 300 9.86 -17.32 12.97
CA GLY A 300 8.68 -17.71 13.72
C GLY A 300 7.46 -17.80 12.84
N ALA A 301 6.40 -18.38 13.39
CA ALA A 301 5.09 -18.42 12.77
C ALA A 301 4.02 -17.91 13.73
N TYR A 302 2.97 -17.35 13.16
CA TYR A 302 1.80 -16.85 13.84
C TYR A 302 0.54 -17.30 13.13
N GLN A 303 -0.52 -17.51 13.91
CA GLN A 303 -1.88 -17.59 13.41
C GLN A 303 -2.67 -16.40 13.93
N ALA A 304 -3.37 -15.72 13.03
CA ALA A 304 -4.17 -14.55 13.29
C ALA A 304 -5.63 -14.80 12.91
N THR A 305 -6.56 -14.34 13.73
CA THR A 305 -7.97 -14.21 13.37
C THR A 305 -8.22 -12.74 13.05
N VAL A 306 -8.64 -12.46 11.82
CA VAL A 306 -9.06 -11.13 11.36
C VAL A 306 -10.58 -11.11 11.32
N ASP A 307 -11.19 -10.18 12.03
CA ASP A 307 -12.64 -10.01 12.08
C ASP A 307 -13.05 -8.62 11.60
N PHE A 308 -14.26 -8.54 11.07
CA PHE A 308 -14.98 -7.28 10.98
C PHE A 308 -15.05 -6.61 12.36
N SER A 309 -14.76 -5.31 12.39
CA SER A 309 -14.81 -4.51 13.61
C SER A 309 -16.05 -3.64 13.65
N HIS A 310 -16.24 -2.78 12.65
CA HIS A 310 -17.31 -1.79 12.60
C HIS A 310 -17.40 -1.18 11.19
N TRP A 311 -18.40 -0.32 10.98
CA TRP A 311 -18.54 0.46 9.75
C TRP A 311 -18.08 1.91 9.98
N VAL A 312 -17.46 2.49 8.98
CA VAL A 312 -17.18 3.93 8.89
C VAL A 312 -17.91 4.48 7.67
N SER A 313 -18.57 5.63 7.79
CA SER A 313 -19.20 6.31 6.67
C SER A 313 -18.20 7.27 6.03
N THR A 314 -17.96 7.18 4.73
CA THR A 314 -16.95 8.02 4.04
C THR A 314 -17.44 8.40 2.65
N LEU A 315 -16.72 9.27 1.93
CA LEU A 315 -17.03 9.51 0.52
C LEU A 315 -16.26 8.51 -0.34
N ASP A 316 -16.92 7.97 -1.38
CA ASP A 316 -16.21 7.15 -2.36
C ASP A 316 -15.28 8.04 -3.17
N GLN A 317 -15.79 9.17 -3.70
CA GLN A 317 -15.07 10.20 -4.44
C GLN A 317 -15.31 11.63 -3.97
N THR A 318 -14.35 12.51 -4.26
CA THR A 318 -14.48 13.94 -3.95
C THR A 318 -15.65 14.54 -4.71
N GLY A 319 -16.54 15.23 -3.98
CA GLY A 319 -17.74 15.83 -4.55
C GLY A 319 -18.98 14.94 -4.54
N ASP A 320 -18.85 13.67 -4.11
CA ASP A 320 -20.01 12.82 -3.85
C ASP A 320 -20.95 13.49 -2.83
N ARG A 321 -22.26 13.28 -3.04
CA ARG A 321 -23.31 13.85 -2.19
C ARG A 321 -23.69 12.96 -1.02
N GLN A 322 -23.35 11.67 -1.09
CA GLN A 322 -23.75 10.67 -0.12
C GLN A 322 -22.52 9.98 0.45
N LEU A 323 -22.58 9.69 1.74
CA LEU A 323 -21.58 8.87 2.40
C LEU A 323 -21.90 7.39 2.14
N THR A 324 -20.86 6.64 1.84
CA THR A 324 -20.88 5.19 1.67
C THR A 324 -20.30 4.53 2.92
N PRO A 325 -20.98 3.51 3.49
CA PRO A 325 -20.43 2.76 4.60
C PRO A 325 -19.32 1.82 4.10
N VAL A 326 -18.19 1.80 4.80
CA VAL A 326 -17.06 0.92 4.54
C VAL A 326 -16.68 0.10 5.76
N LYS A 327 -16.37 -1.17 5.53
CA LYS A 327 -16.03 -2.12 6.59
C LYS A 327 -14.64 -1.82 7.13
N GLN A 328 -14.50 -1.89 8.44
CA GLN A 328 -13.23 -1.83 9.16
C GLN A 328 -12.93 -3.21 9.73
N TYR A 329 -11.65 -3.56 9.80
CA TYR A 329 -11.18 -4.89 10.23
C TYR A 329 -10.13 -4.77 11.33
N ARG A 330 -10.05 -5.80 12.16
CA ARG A 330 -9.04 -5.89 13.23
C ARG A 330 -8.57 -7.32 13.42
N VAL A 331 -7.37 -7.49 13.96
CA VAL A 331 -6.91 -8.78 14.47
C VAL A 331 -7.48 -8.98 15.87
N SER A 332 -8.41 -9.93 16.02
CA SER A 332 -9.02 -10.26 17.32
C SER A 332 -8.21 -11.29 18.11
N ARG A 333 -7.39 -12.09 17.41
CA ARG A 333 -6.51 -13.11 17.99
C ARG A 333 -5.21 -13.15 17.21
N LEU A 334 -4.08 -13.18 17.91
CA LEU A 334 -2.76 -13.38 17.32
C LEU A 334 -1.92 -14.26 18.25
N VAL A 335 -1.65 -15.49 17.83
CA VAL A 335 -0.91 -16.47 18.63
C VAL A 335 0.29 -17.00 17.86
N LYS A 336 1.38 -17.32 18.57
CA LYS A 336 2.49 -18.06 17.98
C LYS A 336 2.01 -19.43 17.51
N ALA A 337 2.46 -19.85 16.34
CA ALA A 337 2.11 -21.12 15.71
C ALA A 337 3.38 -21.96 15.46
N PHE A 338 3.19 -23.25 15.17
CA PHE A 338 4.24 -24.12 14.66
C PHE A 338 4.54 -23.81 13.18
N GLU A 339 5.73 -24.22 12.70
CA GLU A 339 6.31 -23.79 11.41
C GLU A 339 5.54 -24.24 10.15
N THR A 340 4.59 -25.17 10.24
CA THR A 340 3.76 -25.58 9.09
C THR A 340 2.28 -25.79 9.48
N PRO A 341 1.32 -25.34 8.65
CA PRO A 341 -0.12 -25.54 8.90
C PRO A 341 -0.54 -27.03 8.90
N GLU A 342 0.19 -27.89 8.19
CA GLU A 342 -0.11 -29.32 8.06
C GLU A 342 0.20 -30.12 9.32
N SER A 343 1.19 -29.69 10.11
CA SER A 343 1.55 -30.33 11.37
C SER A 343 0.47 -30.18 12.46
N ALA A 344 -0.45 -29.22 12.31
CA ALA A 344 -1.56 -29.00 13.24
C ALA A 344 -2.75 -29.95 13.03
N LYS A 345 -2.92 -30.56 11.85
CA LYS A 345 -4.04 -31.50 11.59
C LYS A 345 -3.83 -32.89 12.17
N SER A 346 -2.62 -33.23 12.64
CA SER A 346 -2.29 -34.52 13.25
C SER A 346 -2.45 -34.57 14.77
N ILE A 347 -2.82 -33.45 15.43
CA ILE A 347 -2.91 -33.37 16.90
C ILE A 347 -4.33 -33.01 17.34
N ASN A 348 -5.36 -33.60 16.72
CA ASN A 348 -6.69 -33.66 17.32
C ASN A 348 -6.76 -34.88 18.25
N GLY A 349 -6.15 -34.74 19.42
CA GLY A 349 -6.08 -35.83 20.38
C GLY A 349 -5.32 -35.53 21.66
N SER A 350 -5.46 -34.34 22.25
CA SER A 350 -5.40 -34.13 23.71
C SER A 350 -5.36 -32.64 24.06
N ASN A 351 -6.15 -32.27 25.08
CA ASN A 351 -6.06 -31.01 25.81
C ASN A 351 -4.60 -30.61 26.10
N LYS A 352 -4.17 -29.39 25.71
CA LYS A 352 -3.43 -28.46 26.60
C LYS A 352 -3.12 -27.09 25.99
N LYS A 353 -3.53 -26.07 26.76
CA LYS A 353 -2.91 -24.76 27.04
C LYS A 353 -2.32 -23.96 25.87
N TYR A 354 -3.14 -23.10 25.28
CA TYR A 354 -2.69 -21.88 24.61
C TYR A 354 -2.12 -20.90 25.66
N SER A 355 -0.89 -20.42 25.48
CA SER A 355 -0.40 -19.28 26.23
C SER A 355 -0.87 -18.00 25.53
N VAL A 356 -1.79 -17.27 26.15
CA VAL A 356 -2.12 -15.90 25.75
C VAL A 356 -0.91 -15.02 26.10
N ASP A 357 -0.41 -14.25 25.13
CA ASP A 357 0.65 -13.26 25.37
C ASP A 357 0.07 -12.10 26.21
N PRO A 358 0.59 -11.86 27.43
CA PRO A 358 0.05 -10.83 28.33
C PRO A 358 0.35 -9.39 27.89
N ASN A 359 1.13 -9.16 26.82
CA ASN A 359 1.49 -7.82 26.33
C ASN A 359 0.54 -7.28 25.23
N LEU A 360 -0.68 -7.79 25.12
CA LEU A 360 -1.73 -7.08 24.39
C LEU A 360 -2.10 -5.80 25.17
N PRO A 361 -1.93 -4.59 24.61
CA PRO A 361 -2.47 -3.40 25.26
C PRO A 361 -3.98 -3.54 25.35
N ALA A 362 -4.52 -3.45 26.57
CA ALA A 362 -5.94 -3.24 26.76
C ALA A 362 -6.33 -1.94 26.04
N VAL A 363 -7.36 -2.01 25.20
CA VAL A 363 -7.89 -0.85 24.47
C VAL A 363 -8.35 0.18 25.49
N ALA A 364 -7.65 1.31 25.58
CA ALA A 364 -8.09 2.45 26.36
C ALA A 364 -9.39 2.99 25.73
N ALA A 365 -10.42 3.14 26.57
CA ALA A 365 -11.64 3.85 26.18
C ALA A 365 -11.30 5.29 25.78
N PRO A 366 -12.00 5.89 24.80
CA PRO A 366 -11.71 7.23 24.34
C PRO A 366 -11.87 8.22 25.49
N THR A 367 -10.76 8.87 25.86
CA THR A 367 -10.73 9.93 26.87
C THR A 367 -11.31 11.21 26.26
N GLN A 368 -12.14 11.89 27.06
CA GLN A 368 -12.85 13.11 26.69
C GLN A 368 -11.88 14.20 26.20
N ALA A 369 -12.32 14.90 25.15
CA ALA A 369 -11.63 16.00 24.49
C ALA A 369 -11.14 17.06 25.51
N ARG A 370 -9.84 17.39 25.42
CA ARG A 370 -9.32 18.65 25.98
C ARG A 370 -9.71 19.78 25.06
N GLU A 371 -10.41 20.79 25.61
CA GLU A 371 -10.66 22.06 24.95
C GLU A 371 -9.33 22.73 24.57
N THR A 372 -9.11 22.93 23.28
CA THR A 372 -8.03 23.76 22.76
C THR A 372 -8.55 25.19 22.55
N ALA A 373 -7.91 26.15 23.22
CA ALA A 373 -8.11 27.58 23.06
C ALA A 373 -7.84 28.06 21.61
N PRO A 374 -8.49 29.15 21.15
CA PRO A 374 -8.41 29.58 19.76
C PRO A 374 -7.05 30.19 19.39
N LEU A 375 -6.47 29.70 18.29
CA LEU A 375 -5.27 30.24 17.65
C LEU A 375 -5.55 31.61 17.02
N GLN A 376 -4.74 32.60 17.40
CA GLN A 376 -4.69 33.92 16.78
C GLN A 376 -4.20 33.83 15.33
N LYS A 377 -4.82 34.65 14.47
CA LYS A 377 -4.42 34.89 13.08
C LYS A 377 -2.95 35.35 13.01
N LEU A 378 -2.18 34.71 12.14
CA LEU A 378 -0.98 35.28 11.56
C LEU A 378 -1.25 35.46 10.07
N ASP A 379 -1.27 36.72 9.65
CA ASP A 379 -1.29 37.13 8.25
C ASP A 379 0.06 36.80 7.60
N LEU A 380 0.04 36.00 6.53
CA LEU A 380 0.71 36.18 5.23
C LEU A 380 0.54 34.93 4.35
#